data_AF-A0A3F2RWU5-F1
#
_entry.id   AF-A0A3F2RWU5-F1
#
_cell.length_a   1.000
_cell.length_b   1.000
_cell.length_c   1.000
_cell.angle_alpha   90.00
_cell.angle_beta   90.00
_cell.angle_gamma   90.00
#
_symmetry.space_group_name_H-M   'P 1'
#
loop_
_entity.id
_entity.type
_entity.pdbx_description
1 polymer ?
#
loop_
_entity_poly.entity_id
_entity_poly.type
_entity_poly.pdbx_seq_one_letter_code
_entity_poly.pdbx_strand_id
1 'polypeptide(L)'
;MDGPAGSEKIVYTTATGAFFGAAIGSVESVWAIPKLGAKLPKLSNQLKHLGTRSLVFATVGALFSTGEYLSATVRQKEDHINAGVGGLLVGVVPGIVKQNMRVGVAASVAAGAAMCAATFWQSSQETAFEKYAAARNAGRA
;
A
#
# COMPACT_ATOMS: atom_id res chain seq x y z
N MET A 1 -18.29 6.79 -9.63
CA MET A 1 -17.36 7.73 -8.96
C MET A 1 -17.56 7.48 -7.48
N ASP A 2 -16.97 6.40 -6.95
CA ASP A 2 -17.24 5.95 -5.57
C ASP A 2 -15.90 5.71 -4.87
N GLY A 3 -15.52 6.71 -4.09
CA GLY A 3 -14.28 6.78 -3.33
C GLY A 3 -13.94 8.25 -3.10
N PRO A 4 -13.24 8.58 -1.99
CA PRO A 4 -12.68 9.91 -1.80
C PRO A 4 -11.96 10.34 -3.08
N ALA A 5 -12.00 11.63 -3.45
CA ALA A 5 -11.38 12.15 -4.67
C ALA A 5 -10.00 11.50 -4.87
N GLY A 6 -9.59 11.17 -6.11
CA GLY A 6 -8.38 10.35 -6.33
C GLY A 6 -7.16 10.80 -5.49
N SER A 7 -7.02 12.11 -5.28
CA SER A 7 -6.08 12.73 -4.35
C SER A 7 -6.24 12.31 -2.88
N GLU A 8 -7.45 12.34 -2.33
CA GLU A 8 -7.75 11.96 -0.95
C GLU A 8 -7.54 10.45 -0.72
N LYS A 9 -7.90 9.59 -1.67
CA LYS A 9 -7.57 8.15 -1.61
C LYS A 9 -6.05 7.92 -1.59
N ILE A 10 -5.30 8.66 -2.41
CA ILE A 10 -3.84 8.61 -2.42
C ILE A 10 -3.29 9.07 -1.07
N VAL A 11 -3.81 10.16 -0.49
CA VAL A 11 -3.36 10.66 0.81
C VAL A 11 -3.61 9.63 1.92
N TYR A 12 -4.81 9.04 2.00
CA TYR A 12 -5.11 8.05 3.05
C TYR A 12 -4.23 6.81 2.92
N THR A 13 -4.14 6.22 1.75
CA THR A 13 -3.30 5.02 1.51
C THR A 13 -1.82 5.30 1.77
N THR A 14 -1.33 6.50 1.43
CA THR A 14 0.04 6.95 1.74
C THR A 14 0.24 7.09 3.24
N ALA A 15 -0.69 7.72 3.96
CA ALA A 15 -0.63 7.89 5.41
C ALA A 15 -0.69 6.54 6.14
N THR A 16 -1.57 5.63 5.72
CA THR A 16 -1.66 4.27 6.24
C THR A 16 -0.36 3.51 6.00
N GLY A 17 0.21 3.62 4.78
CA GLY A 17 1.52 3.05 4.46
C GLY A 17 2.64 3.61 5.33
N ALA A 18 2.67 4.93 5.54
CA ALA A 18 3.66 5.58 6.39
C ALA A 18 3.58 5.08 7.84
N PHE A 19 2.37 4.93 8.37
CA PHE A 19 2.13 4.43 9.71
C PHE A 19 2.56 2.96 9.85
N PHE A 20 2.17 2.11 8.90
CA PHE A 20 2.62 0.71 8.87
C PHE A 20 4.15 0.59 8.79
N GLY A 21 4.80 1.40 7.96
CA GLY A 21 6.26 1.40 7.87
C GLY A 21 6.94 1.89 9.15
N ALA A 22 6.33 2.82 9.87
CA ALA A 22 6.80 3.25 11.18
C ALA A 22 6.64 2.14 12.24
N ALA A 23 5.51 1.42 12.24
CA ALA A 23 5.25 0.31 13.15
C ALA A 23 6.20 -0.89 12.90
N ILE A 24 6.44 -1.25 11.63
CA ILE A 24 7.41 -2.30 11.30
C ILE A 24 8.83 -1.84 11.68
N GLY A 25 9.16 -0.58 11.40
CA GLY A 25 10.45 0.00 11.76
C GLY A 25 10.70 0.03 13.27
N SER A 26 9.65 0.20 14.10
CA SER A 26 9.78 0.16 15.55
C SER A 26 10.02 -1.27 16.07
N VAL A 27 9.32 -2.27 15.55
CA VAL A 27 9.53 -3.69 15.90
C VAL A 27 10.94 -4.14 15.53
N GLU A 28 11.39 -3.84 14.32
CA GLU A 28 12.74 -4.18 13.88
C GLU A 28 13.80 -3.42 14.70
N SER A 29 13.51 -2.20 15.17
CA SER A 29 14.41 -1.46 16.04
C SER A 29 14.59 -2.14 17.41
N VAL A 30 13.57 -2.85 17.92
CA VAL A 30 13.69 -3.63 19.16
C VAL A 30 14.55 -4.87 18.93
N TRP A 31 14.40 -5.51 17.77
CA TRP A 31 15.13 -6.74 17.44
C TRP A 31 16.58 -6.49 17.03
N ALA A 32 16.89 -5.28 16.54
CA ALA A 32 18.23 -4.88 16.15
C ALA A 32 19.11 -4.39 17.32
N ILE A 33 18.60 -4.37 18.56
CA ILE A 33 19.40 -3.97 19.73
C ILE A 33 20.52 -5.01 19.92
N PRO A 34 21.81 -4.62 19.80
CA PRO A 34 22.90 -5.54 20.04
C PRO A 34 22.89 -5.98 21.50
N LYS A 35 23.02 -7.30 21.75
CA LYS A 35 23.11 -7.86 23.11
C LYS A 35 24.32 -7.27 23.86
N LEU A 36 24.17 -7.15 25.18
CA LEU A 36 24.99 -6.39 26.14
C LEU A 36 26.47 -6.18 25.74
N GLY A 37 26.87 -4.91 25.61
CA GLY A 37 28.27 -4.47 25.52
C GLY A 37 28.60 -3.51 24.38
N ALA A 38 27.76 -3.41 23.35
CA ALA A 38 27.98 -2.49 22.23
C ALA A 38 27.27 -1.14 22.46
N LYS A 39 27.98 -0.04 22.13
CA LYS A 39 27.46 1.34 22.16
C LYS A 39 26.04 1.39 21.57
N LEU A 40 25.07 1.85 22.37
CA LEU A 40 23.70 2.08 21.91
C LEU A 40 23.74 2.93 20.63
N PRO A 41 23.04 2.52 19.55
CA PRO A 41 22.96 3.33 18.35
C PRO A 41 22.36 4.70 18.72
N LYS A 42 22.96 5.77 18.20
CA LYS A 42 22.42 7.14 18.41
C LYS A 42 20.96 7.16 17.98
N LEU A 43 20.11 7.85 18.75
CA LEU A 43 18.69 8.07 18.43
C LEU A 43 18.49 8.54 16.98
N SER A 44 19.42 9.35 16.45
CA SER A 44 19.40 9.81 15.07
C SER A 44 19.52 8.70 14.03
N ASN A 45 20.25 7.62 14.32
CA ASN A 45 20.35 6.47 13.41
C ASN A 45 19.09 5.60 13.48
N GLN A 46 18.48 5.47 14.66
CA GLN A 46 17.18 4.79 14.81
C GLN A 46 16.07 5.55 14.09
N LEU A 47 16.01 6.88 14.26
CA LEU A 47 15.03 7.72 13.58
C LEU A 47 15.20 7.69 12.06
N LYS A 48 16.45 7.68 11.56
CA LYS A 48 16.73 7.47 10.12
C LYS A 48 16.21 6.12 9.64
N HIS A 49 16.50 5.03 10.36
CA HIS A 49 16.04 3.70 9.98
C HIS A 49 14.51 3.56 9.98
N LEU A 50 13.83 4.21 10.92
CA LEU A 50 12.38 4.21 11.02
C LEU A 50 11.75 5.11 9.95
N GLY A 51 12.32 6.30 9.73
CA GLY A 51 11.90 7.23 8.69
C GLY A 51 12.06 6.67 7.28
N THR A 52 13.19 6.02 6.97
CA THR A 52 13.40 5.38 5.66
C THR A 52 12.36 4.28 5.41
N ARG A 53 12.01 3.47 6.42
CA ARG A 53 10.98 2.44 6.28
C ARG A 53 9.58 3.03 6.12
N SER A 54 9.24 4.03 6.93
CA SER A 54 7.98 4.76 6.81
C SER A 54 7.82 5.34 5.40
N LEU A 55 8.88 5.96 4.85
CA LEU A 55 8.87 6.50 3.49
C LEU A 55 8.70 5.41 2.43
N VAL A 56 9.37 4.26 2.59
CA VAL A 56 9.22 3.12 1.67
C VAL A 56 7.77 2.64 1.63
N PHE A 57 7.15 2.40 2.77
CA PHE A 57 5.76 1.93 2.83
C PHE A 57 4.74 3.02 2.44
N ALA A 58 5.04 4.30 2.70
CA ALA A 58 4.26 5.43 2.19
C ALA A 58 4.28 5.46 0.65
N THR A 59 5.46 5.31 0.05
CA THR A 59 5.64 5.26 -1.40
C THR A 59 4.87 4.09 -2.03
N VAL A 60 4.87 2.93 -1.37
CA VAL A 60 4.06 1.78 -1.75
C VAL A 60 2.57 2.13 -1.77
N GLY A 61 2.04 2.75 -0.71
CA GLY A 61 0.64 3.18 -0.65
C GLY A 61 0.28 4.18 -1.75
N ALA A 62 1.16 5.16 -2.00
CA ALA A 62 0.97 6.16 -3.04
C ALA A 62 0.93 5.54 -4.45
N LEU A 63 1.87 4.65 -4.77
CA LEU A 63 1.95 3.97 -6.07
C LEU A 63 0.77 3.04 -6.30
N PHE A 64 0.36 2.31 -5.26
CA PHE A 64 -0.82 1.45 -5.31
C PHE A 64 -2.07 2.25 -5.70
N SER A 65 -2.36 3.30 -4.93
CA SER A 65 -3.58 4.10 -5.09
C SER A 65 -3.58 4.89 -6.40
N THR A 66 -2.42 5.43 -6.81
CA THR A 66 -2.26 6.10 -8.10
C THR A 66 -2.45 5.12 -9.26
N GLY A 67 -1.88 3.92 -9.17
CA GLY A 67 -2.02 2.88 -10.19
C GLY A 67 -3.46 2.41 -10.35
N GLU A 68 -4.15 2.20 -9.23
CA GLU A 68 -5.55 1.82 -9.24
C GLU A 68 -6.42 2.94 -9.84
N TYR A 69 -6.23 4.20 -9.39
CA TYR A 69 -6.97 5.35 -9.92
C TYR A 69 -6.74 5.58 -11.42
N LEU A 70 -5.50 5.46 -11.90
CA LEU A 70 -5.18 5.60 -13.31
C LEU A 70 -5.85 4.49 -14.14
N SER A 71 -5.80 3.25 -13.66
CA SER A 71 -6.43 2.11 -14.34
C SER A 71 -7.95 2.21 -14.39
N ALA A 72 -8.58 2.69 -13.32
CA ALA A 72 -10.01 2.96 -13.25
C ALA A 72 -10.41 4.10 -14.20
N THR A 73 -9.61 5.17 -14.27
CA THR A 73 -9.86 6.31 -15.18
C THR A 73 -9.74 5.90 -16.65
N VAL A 74 -8.76 5.07 -17.01
CA VAL A 74 -8.59 4.63 -18.40
C VAL A 74 -9.69 3.66 -18.84
N ARG A 75 -10.11 2.74 -17.96
CA ARG A 75 -11.10 1.70 -18.31
C ARG A 75 -12.54 2.08 -18.02
N GLN A 76 -12.78 3.16 -17.26
CA GLN A 76 -14.11 3.61 -16.82
C GLN A 76 -14.91 2.47 -16.15
N LYS A 77 -14.20 1.54 -15.49
CA LYS A 77 -14.77 0.38 -14.78
C LYS A 77 -14.01 0.19 -13.48
N GLU A 78 -14.74 -0.07 -12.40
CA GLU A 78 -14.19 -0.39 -11.08
C GLU A 78 -14.20 -1.93 -10.91
N ASP A 79 -13.08 -2.57 -11.27
CA ASP A 79 -12.92 -4.02 -11.21
C ASP A 79 -11.71 -4.40 -10.33
N HIS A 80 -11.71 -5.63 -9.79
CA HIS A 80 -10.58 -6.21 -9.02
C HIS A 80 -9.25 -6.23 -9.80
N ILE A 81 -9.31 -6.16 -11.14
CA ILE A 81 -8.12 -6.04 -11.99
C ILE A 81 -7.39 -4.70 -11.78
N ASN A 82 -8.10 -3.63 -11.44
CA ASN A 82 -7.50 -2.32 -11.17
C ASN A 82 -6.61 -2.37 -9.92
N ALA A 83 -7.07 -3.08 -8.89
CA ALA A 83 -6.27 -3.36 -7.69
C ALA A 83 -5.05 -4.24 -8.00
N GLY A 84 -5.17 -5.16 -8.96
CA GLY A 84 -4.04 -5.91 -9.49
C GLY A 84 -2.98 -5.03 -10.16
N VAL A 85 -3.39 -4.06 -10.97
CA VAL A 85 -2.47 -3.10 -11.62
C VAL A 85 -1.77 -2.21 -10.59
N GLY A 86 -2.51 -1.70 -9.60
CA GLY A 86 -1.93 -1.00 -8.46
C GLY A 86 -0.91 -1.87 -7.71
N GLY A 87 -1.24 -3.13 -7.44
CA GLY A 87 -0.36 -4.09 -6.76
C GLY A 87 0.91 -4.45 -7.55
N LEU A 88 0.83 -4.53 -8.88
CA LEU A 88 2.01 -4.75 -9.73
C LEU A 88 3.00 -3.58 -9.65
N LEU A 89 2.51 -2.34 -9.60
CA LEU A 89 3.33 -1.13 -9.53
C LEU A 89 4.09 -1.01 -8.20
N VAL A 90 3.48 -1.50 -7.11
CA VAL A 90 4.11 -1.50 -5.77
C VAL A 90 5.45 -2.24 -5.74
N GLY A 91 5.59 -3.33 -6.50
CA GLY A 91 6.81 -4.16 -6.48
C GLY A 91 8.06 -3.47 -7.04
N VAL A 92 7.91 -2.31 -7.70
CA VAL A 92 9.04 -1.46 -8.09
C VAL A 92 9.80 -0.97 -6.86
N VAL A 93 9.10 -0.64 -5.77
CA VAL A 93 9.70 -0.11 -4.54
C VAL A 93 10.69 -1.10 -3.90
N PRO A 94 10.33 -2.36 -3.58
CA PRO A 94 11.29 -3.32 -3.05
C PRO A 94 12.41 -3.65 -4.04
N GLY A 95 12.16 -3.57 -5.36
CA GLY A 95 13.19 -3.71 -6.39
C GLY A 95 14.26 -2.63 -6.31
N ILE A 96 13.86 -1.37 -6.11
CA ILE A 96 14.76 -0.23 -5.90
C ILE A 96 15.49 -0.36 -4.56
N VAL A 97 14.76 -0.65 -3.47
CA VAL A 97 15.32 -0.73 -2.12
C VAL A 97 16.34 -1.86 -1.98
N LYS A 98 16.09 -3.01 -2.62
CA LYS A 98 17.02 -4.16 -2.60
C LYS A 98 18.02 -4.14 -3.76
N GLN A 99 17.93 -3.15 -4.65
CA GLN A 99 18.70 -3.06 -5.91
C GLN A 99 18.73 -4.38 -6.68
N ASN A 100 17.62 -5.12 -6.65
CA ASN A 100 17.53 -6.44 -7.24
C ASN A 100 16.23 -6.58 -8.04
N MET A 101 16.38 -6.65 -9.36
CA MET A 101 15.27 -6.74 -10.29
C MET A 101 14.44 -8.01 -10.09
N ARG A 102 15.04 -9.13 -9.67
CA ARG A 102 14.30 -10.38 -9.40
C ARG A 102 13.36 -10.21 -8.21
N VAL A 103 13.82 -9.53 -7.16
CA VAL A 103 13.01 -9.23 -5.97
C VAL A 103 11.88 -8.27 -6.34
N GLY A 104 12.15 -7.27 -7.19
CA GLY A 104 11.13 -6.36 -7.68
C GLY A 104 10.03 -7.06 -8.47
N VAL A 105 10.40 -7.88 -9.46
CA VAL A 105 9.43 -8.62 -10.29
C VAL A 105 8.64 -9.63 -9.47
N ALA A 106 9.30 -10.39 -8.58
CA ALA A 106 8.62 -11.34 -7.71
C ALA A 106 7.63 -10.63 -6.76
N ALA A 107 8.04 -9.50 -6.18
CA ALA A 107 7.19 -8.69 -5.32
C ALA A 107 6.02 -8.07 -6.08
N SER A 108 6.24 -7.60 -7.32
CA SER A 108 5.17 -7.08 -8.19
C SER A 108 4.11 -8.14 -8.45
N VAL A 109 4.51 -9.33 -8.91
CA VAL A 109 3.57 -10.41 -9.23
C VAL A 109 2.84 -10.87 -7.98
N ALA A 110 3.54 -11.06 -6.87
CA ALA A 110 2.93 -11.47 -5.61
C ALA A 110 1.93 -10.42 -5.09
N ALA A 111 2.30 -9.13 -5.08
CA ALA A 111 1.42 -8.05 -4.63
C ALA A 111 0.23 -7.87 -5.58
N GLY A 112 0.42 -7.90 -6.90
CA GLY A 112 -0.65 -7.84 -7.87
C GLY A 112 -1.66 -8.98 -7.72
N ALA A 113 -1.17 -10.22 -7.58
CA ALA A 113 -2.03 -11.37 -7.37
C ALA A 113 -2.78 -11.30 -6.03
N ALA A 114 -2.09 -10.92 -4.95
CA ALA A 114 -2.70 -10.79 -3.63
C ALA A 114 -3.79 -9.71 -3.60
N MET A 115 -3.55 -8.55 -4.22
CA MET A 115 -4.53 -7.46 -4.24
C MET A 115 -5.74 -7.78 -5.14
N CYS A 116 -5.53 -8.45 -6.27
CA CYS A 116 -6.64 -9.01 -7.07
C CYS A 116 -7.48 -10.00 -6.24
N ALA A 117 -6.83 -10.94 -5.55
CA ALA A 117 -7.54 -11.95 -4.77
C ALA A 117 -8.29 -11.34 -3.57
N ALA A 118 -7.67 -10.39 -2.87
CA ALA A 118 -8.26 -9.70 -1.73
C ALA A 118 -9.50 -8.89 -2.14
N THR A 119 -9.40 -8.13 -3.23
CA THR A 119 -10.55 -7.34 -3.73
C THR A 119 -11.65 -8.22 -4.30
N PHE A 120 -11.30 -9.33 -4.96
CA PHE A 120 -12.29 -10.33 -5.37
C PHE A 120 -13.03 -10.93 -4.17
N TRP A 121 -12.29 -11.34 -3.14
CA TRP A 121 -12.88 -11.86 -1.90
C TRP A 121 -13.80 -10.84 -1.24
N GLN A 122 -13.37 -9.58 -1.13
CA GLN A 122 -14.18 -8.52 -0.54
C GLN A 122 -15.46 -8.28 -1.34
N SER A 123 -15.38 -8.28 -2.67
CA SER A 123 -16.56 -8.14 -3.55
C SER A 123 -17.58 -9.28 -3.41
N SER A 124 -17.15 -10.45 -2.91
CA SER A 124 -18.02 -11.61 -2.66
C SER A 124 -18.77 -11.53 -1.33
N GLN A 125 -18.34 -10.66 -0.41
CA GLN A 125 -18.98 -10.49 0.90
C GLN A 125 -20.05 -9.39 0.93
N GLU A 126 -20.05 -8.47 -0.04
CA GLU A 126 -21.04 -7.39 -0.10
C GLU A 126 -22.43 -7.89 -0.51
N THR A 127 -23.42 -7.64 0.35
CA THR A 127 -24.82 -7.96 0.03
C THR A 127 -25.39 -6.98 -0.99
N ALA A 128 -26.35 -7.44 -1.81
CA ALA A 128 -26.97 -6.60 -2.84
C ALA A 128 -27.58 -5.30 -2.26
N PHE A 129 -28.11 -5.36 -1.04
CA PHE A 129 -28.66 -4.19 -0.33
C PHE A 129 -27.59 -3.12 -0.04
N GLU A 130 -26.36 -3.50 0.32
CA GLU A 130 -25.26 -2.56 0.54
C GLU A 130 -24.83 -1.89 -0.76
N LYS A 131 -24.79 -2.65 -1.86
CA LYS A 131 -24.52 -2.11 -3.21
C LYS A 131 -25.59 -1.11 -3.64
N TYR A 132 -26.87 -1.41 -3.41
CA TYR A 132 -27.98 -0.48 -3.69
C TYR A 132 -27.99 0.74 -2.76
N ALA A 133 -27.67 0.57 -1.48
CA ALA A 133 -27.59 1.68 -0.52
C ALA A 133 -26.43 2.64 -0.86
N ALA A 134 -25.27 2.10 -1.23
CA ALA A 134 -24.13 2.87 -1.71
C ALA A 134 -24.46 3.65 -3.00
N ALA A 135 -25.05 2.97 -4.00
CA ALA A 135 -25.44 3.60 -5.26
C ALA A 135 -26.50 4.72 -5.08
N ARG A 136 -27.42 4.57 -4.12
CA ARG A 136 -28.43 5.59 -3.80
C ARG A 136 -27.85 6.81 -3.09
N ASN A 137 -26.84 6.60 -2.24
CA ASN A 137 -26.16 7.70 -1.56
C ASN A 137 -25.25 8.49 -2.52
N ALA A 138 -24.65 7.82 -3.50
CA ALA A 138 -23.87 8.45 -4.57
C ALA A 138 -24.69 9.40 -5.46
N GLY A 139 -25.99 9.12 -5.65
CA GLY A 139 -26.90 10.00 -6.40
C GLY A 139 -27.42 11.23 -5.64
N ARG A 140 -27.01 11.43 -4.38
CA ARG A 140 -27.44 12.55 -3.52
C ARG A 140 -26.30 13.52 -3.16
N ALA A 141 -25.09 13.27 -3.65
CA ALA A 141 -23.92 14.13 -3.47
C ALA A 141 -23.68 15.01 -4.71
#